data_AF-A0A3N5ZL48-F1
#
_entry.id   AF-A0A3N5ZL48-F1
#
_cell.length_a   1.000
_cell.length_b   1.000
_cell.length_c   1.000
_cell.angle_alpha   90.00
_cell.angle_beta   90.00
_cell.angle_gamma   90.00
#
_symmetry.space_group_name_H-M   'P 1'
#
loop_
_entity.id
_entity.type
_entity.pdbx_description
1 polymer ?
#
loop_
_entity_poly.entity_id
_entity_poly.type
_entity_poly.pdbx_seq_one_letter_code
_entity_poly.pdbx_strand_id
1 'polypeptide(L)'
;SMVPGIYDPRLADEQLEVSTEEAQDMCRRLAREEGLFVGVSSGAALAAARKLASRLRTGRIVTIFPDGGDRYLSDDFWNGDR
;
A
#
# COMPACT_ATOMS: atom_id res chain seq x y z
N SER A 1 -15.66 -3.59 -12.11
CA SER A 1 -15.76 -2.74 -10.91
C SER A 1 -16.84 -1.69 -11.13
N MET A 2 -17.57 -1.29 -10.09
CA MET A 2 -18.48 -0.13 -10.12
C MET A 2 -17.69 1.12 -9.75
N VAL A 3 -17.85 2.21 -10.51
CA VAL A 3 -17.18 3.49 -10.23
C VAL A 3 -18.05 4.30 -9.27
N PRO A 4 -17.55 4.69 -8.08
CA PRO A 4 -18.31 5.54 -7.15
C PRO A 4 -18.65 6.91 -7.78
N GLY A 5 -19.83 7.46 -7.49
CA GLY A 5 -20.26 8.74 -8.06
C GLY A 5 -19.42 9.96 -7.66
N ILE A 6 -18.60 9.84 -6.61
CA ILE A 6 -17.66 10.87 -6.14
C ILE A 6 -16.29 10.80 -6.86
N TYR A 7 -16.06 9.81 -7.72
CA TYR A 7 -14.78 9.64 -8.41
C TYR A 7 -14.70 10.56 -9.64
N ASP A 8 -13.65 11.39 -9.71
CA ASP A 8 -13.31 12.18 -10.90
C ASP A 8 -11.98 11.66 -11.49
N PRO A 9 -11.99 10.98 -12.66
CA PRO A 9 -10.79 10.41 -13.26
C PRO A 9 -9.77 11.47 -13.72
N ARG A 10 -10.13 12.76 -13.73
CA ARG A 10 -9.23 13.85 -14.17
C ARG A 10 -8.33 14.36 -13.04
N LEU A 11 -8.56 13.95 -11.79
CA LEU A 11 -7.78 14.41 -10.64
C LEU A 11 -6.45 13.67 -10.48
N ALA A 12 -6.34 12.43 -10.97
CA ALA A 12 -5.14 11.64 -10.88
C ALA A 12 -4.34 11.71 -12.18
N ASP A 13 -3.04 12.01 -12.10
CA ASP A 13 -2.14 12.04 -13.26
C ASP A 13 -1.73 10.63 -13.73
N GLU A 14 -1.61 9.68 -12.79
CA GLU A 14 -1.20 8.29 -13.05
C GLU A 14 -1.97 7.34 -12.12
N GLN A 15 -2.26 6.13 -12.62
CA GLN A 15 -2.78 5.02 -11.82
C GLN A 15 -1.75 3.89 -11.80
N LEU A 16 -1.25 3.56 -10.61
CA LEU A 16 -0.28 2.49 -10.41
C LEU A 16 -0.96 1.24 -9.86
N GLU A 17 -0.83 0.13 -10.56
CA GLU A 17 -1.33 -1.16 -10.10
C GLU A 17 -0.33 -1.84 -9.15
N VAL A 18 -0.88 -2.46 -8.10
CA VAL A 18 -0.14 -3.22 -7.10
C VAL A 18 -0.90 -4.52 -6.88
N SER A 19 -0.18 -5.65 -6.93
CA SER A 19 -0.80 -6.94 -6.67
C SER A 19 -1.07 -7.13 -5.18
N THR A 20 -2.00 -8.01 -4.84
CA THR A 20 -2.31 -8.35 -3.45
C THR A 20 -1.07 -8.85 -2.72
N GLU A 21 -0.27 -9.71 -3.36
CA GLU A 21 0.94 -10.31 -2.79
C GLU A 21 2.00 -9.25 -2.51
N GLU A 22 2.18 -8.29 -3.42
CA GLU A 22 3.10 -7.17 -3.25
C GLU A 22 2.67 -6.26 -2.09
N ALA A 23 1.37 -5.98 -1.95
CA ALA A 23 0.83 -5.20 -0.85
C ALA A 23 1.03 -5.91 0.51
N GLN A 24 0.77 -7.22 0.57
CA GLN A 24 0.95 -8.01 1.78
C GLN A 24 2.42 -8.13 2.18
N ASP A 25 3.32 -8.37 1.22
CA ASP A 25 4.77 -8.35 1.48
C ASP A 25 5.22 -7.00 2.03
N MET A 26 4.77 -5.90 1.42
CA MET A 26 5.10 -4.56 1.90
C MET A 26 4.57 -4.29 3.32
N CYS A 27 3.38 -4.80 3.68
CA CYS A 27 2.88 -4.70 5.06
C CYS A 27 3.79 -5.42 6.06
N ARG A 28 4.23 -6.65 5.73
CA ARG A 28 5.16 -7.40 6.59
C ARG A 28 6.48 -6.65 6.75
N ARG A 29 6.97 -6.04 5.67
CA ARG A 29 8.19 -5.23 5.69
C ARG A 29 8.03 -3.96 6.51
N LEU A 30 6.94 -3.22 6.34
CA LEU A 30 6.62 -2.04 7.17
C LEU A 30 6.63 -2.37 8.67
N ALA A 31 6.03 -3.49 9.06
CA ALA A 31 6.02 -3.91 10.45
C ALA A 31 7.43 -4.28 10.97
N ARG A 32 8.24 -4.99 10.16
CA ARG A 32 9.57 -5.49 10.57
C ARG A 32 10.69 -4.45 10.47
N GLU A 33 10.70 -3.64 9.41
CA GLU A 33 11.78 -2.72 9.05
C GLU A 33 11.54 -1.33 9.66
N GLU A 34 10.28 -0.88 9.72
CA GLU A 34 9.93 0.50 10.09
C GLU A 34 9.11 0.58 11.40
N GLY A 35 8.70 -0.55 11.97
CA GLY A 35 7.85 -0.58 13.18
C GLY A 35 6.42 -0.08 12.95
N LEU A 36 5.97 -0.02 11.69
CA LEU A 36 4.65 0.46 11.32
C LEU A 36 3.71 -0.72 11.05
N PHE A 37 2.83 -1.01 12.00
CA PHE A 37 1.83 -2.06 11.85
C PHE A 37 0.53 -1.52 11.26
N VAL A 38 0.29 -1.78 9.98
CA VAL A 38 -0.77 -1.15 9.16
C VAL A 38 -1.52 -2.15 8.30
N GLY A 39 -2.70 -1.75 7.80
CA GLY A 39 -3.52 -2.57 6.91
C GLY A 39 -2.98 -2.74 5.48
N VAL A 40 -3.56 -3.70 4.73
CA VAL A 40 -3.08 -4.10 3.38
C VAL A 40 -3.05 -2.94 2.38
N SER A 41 -4.03 -2.03 2.45
CA SER A 41 -4.09 -0.85 1.57
C SER A 41 -2.89 0.09 1.78
N SER A 42 -2.38 0.19 3.01
CA SER A 42 -1.16 0.94 3.35
C SER A 42 0.08 0.30 2.71
N GLY A 43 0.18 -1.03 2.73
CA GLY A 43 1.23 -1.76 2.02
C GLY A 43 1.19 -1.51 0.51
N ALA A 44 -0.01 -1.54 -0.09
CA ALA A 44 -0.17 -1.20 -1.50
C ALA A 44 0.27 0.24 -1.80
N ALA A 45 -0.13 1.19 -0.96
CA ALA A 45 0.22 2.60 -1.12
C ALA A 45 1.73 2.85 -1.02
N LEU A 46 2.44 2.17 -0.10
CA LEU A 46 3.90 2.29 -0.01
C LEU A 46 4.62 1.56 -1.16
N ALA A 47 4.12 0.41 -1.60
CA ALA A 47 4.69 -0.32 -2.74
C ALA A 47 4.62 0.52 -4.02
N ALA A 48 3.45 1.13 -4.30
CA ALA A 48 3.29 2.09 -5.39
C ALA A 48 4.21 3.32 -5.22
N ALA A 49 4.30 3.89 -4.02
CA ALA A 49 5.19 5.02 -3.74
C ALA A 49 6.67 4.68 -4.01
N ARG A 50 7.13 3.46 -3.68
CA ARG A 50 8.50 3.00 -3.98
C ARG A 50 8.74 2.80 -5.48
N LYS A 51 7.75 2.26 -6.21
CA LYS A 51 7.78 2.16 -7.68
C LYS A 51 7.87 3.54 -8.33
N LEU A 52 7.15 4.54 -7.82
CA LEU A 52 7.25 5.91 -8.30
C LEU A 52 8.62 6.50 -7.94
N ALA A 53 9.08 6.33 -6.70
CA ALA A 53 10.37 6.84 -6.22
C ALA A 53 11.55 6.36 -7.07
N SER A 54 11.55 5.10 -7.52
CA SER A 54 12.63 4.55 -8.34
C SER A 54 12.74 5.19 -9.74
N ARG A 55 11.69 5.88 -10.19
CA ARG A 55 11.65 6.63 -11.45
C ARG A 55 12.02 8.10 -11.28
N LEU A 56 12.07 8.61 -10.05
CA LEU A 56 12.35 10.02 -9.77
C LEU A 56 13.85 10.24 -9.51
N ARG A 57 14.41 11.28 -10.14
CA ARG A 57 15.78 11.74 -9.84
C ARG A 57 15.86 12.48 -8.50
N THR A 58 14.85 13.30 -8.21
CA THR A 58 14.71 14.10 -6.98
C THR A 58 13.22 14.37 -6.73
N GLY A 59 12.77 14.34 -5.49
CA GLY A 59 11.39 14.67 -5.13
C GLY A 59 11.04 14.26 -3.71
N ARG A 60 9.82 14.61 -3.27
CA ARG A 60 9.24 14.17 -2.00
C ARG A 60 7.88 13.53 -2.25
N ILE A 61 7.72 12.29 -1.82
CA ILE A 61 6.48 11.54 -1.94
C ILE A 61 5.80 11.52 -0.57
N VAL A 62 4.49 11.72 -0.56
CA VAL A 62 3.64 11.56 0.62
C VAL A 62 2.62 10.47 0.29
N THR A 63 2.38 9.56 1.24
CA THR A 63 1.41 8.48 1.10
C THR A 63 0.54 8.41 2.36
N ILE A 64 -0.63 7.78 2.24
CA ILE A 64 -1.64 7.69 3.31
C ILE A 64 -1.73 6.24 3.77
N PHE A 65 -1.65 6.03 5.09
CA PHE A 65 -1.96 4.77 5.74
C PHE A 65 -3.31 4.90 6.44
N PRO A 66 -4.39 4.31 5.87
CA PRO A 66 -5.75 4.60 6.35
C PRO A 66 -6.06 4.04 7.73
N ASP A 67 -5.39 2.95 8.12
CA ASP A 67 -5.64 2.24 9.38
C ASP A 67 -4.43 1.44 9.89
N GLY A 68 -4.54 1.01 11.16
CA GLY A 68 -3.61 0.10 11.82
C GLY A 68 -3.84 -1.36 11.44
N GLY A 69 -2.80 -2.18 11.63
CA GLY A 69 -2.82 -3.60 11.32
C GLY A 69 -3.63 -4.48 12.30
N ASP A 70 -4.07 -3.92 13.43
CA ASP A 70 -4.76 -4.63 14.51
C ASP A 70 -6.04 -5.35 14.05
N ARG A 71 -6.73 -4.78 13.07
CA ARG A 71 -7.94 -5.36 12.47
C ARG A 71 -7.69 -6.57 11.57
N TYR A 72 -6.43 -6.79 11.21
CA TYR A 72 -6.04 -7.79 10.21
C TYR A 72 -5.30 -8.98 10.81
N LEU A 73 -5.16 -9.07 12.14
CA LEU A 73 -4.41 -10.14 12.81
C LEU A 73 -4.94 -11.55 12.52
N SER A 74 -6.21 -11.69 12.18
CA SER A 74 -6.83 -12.96 11.79
C SER A 74 -6.58 -13.35 10.34
N ASP A 75 -6.04 -12.44 9.52
CA ASP A 75 -5.85 -12.70 8.10
C ASP A 75 -4.67 -13.63 7.86
N ASP A 76 -4.87 -14.61 6.98
CA ASP A 76 -3.90 -15.66 6.72
C ASP A 76 -2.55 -15.13 6.21
N PHE A 77 -2.49 -13.94 5.61
CA PHE A 77 -1.21 -13.43 5.12
C PHE A 77 -0.23 -13.07 6.26
N TRP A 78 -0.67 -12.89 7.50
CA TRP A 78 0.26 -12.74 8.63
C TRP A 78 0.88 -14.06 9.06
N ASN A 79 0.20 -15.17 8.79
CA ASN A 79 0.73 -16.51 8.96
C ASN A 79 1.67 -16.75 7.77
N GLY A 80 2.97 -16.50 7.96
CA GLY A 80 3.98 -16.80 6.93
C GLY A 80 3.85 -18.23 6.42
N ASP A 81 4.37 -18.50 5.21
CA ASP A 81 4.30 -19.82 4.56
C ASP A 81 4.58 -20.94 5.58
N ARG A 82 3.53 -21.69 5.94
CA ARG A 82 3.66 -22.91 6.74
C ARG A 82 4.33 -24.00 5.93
#